data_AF-A0A2A5YBM9-F1
#
_entry.id   AF-A0A2A5YBM9-F1
#
_cell.length_a   1.000
_cell.length_b   1.000
_cell.length_c   1.000
_cell.angle_alpha   90.00
_cell.angle_beta   90.00
_cell.angle_gamma   90.00
#
_symmetry.space_group_name_H-M   'P 1'
#
loop_
_entity.id
_entity.type
_entity.pdbx_description
1 polymer ?
#
loop_
_entity_poly.entity_id
_entity_poly.type
_entity_poly.pdbx_seq_one_letter_code
_entity_poly.pdbx_strand_id
1 'polypeptide(L)' 'MSITLAIGPRVRKSPYFESARKAGLASASVYNHMYMPTGYGDPIAEYERLVTGVAMWDVGVERQVA' A
#
# COMPACT_ATOMS: atom_id res chain seq x y z
N MET A 1 -20.15 7.21 6.08
CA MET A 1 -19.10 8.20 5.76
C MET A 1 -17.78 7.46 5.72
N SER A 2 -16.98 7.63 4.67
CA SER A 2 -15.60 7.15 4.62
C SER A 2 -14.66 8.21 5.22
N ILE A 3 -13.64 7.76 5.94
CA ILE A 3 -12.54 8.61 6.42
C ILE A 3 -11.47 8.64 5.33
N THR A 4 -10.93 9.82 5.02
CA THR A 4 -9.88 9.98 4.02
C THR A 4 -8.52 10.13 4.68
N LEU A 5 -7.49 9.48 4.13
CA LEU A 5 -6.11 9.70 4.55
C LEU A 5 -5.56 10.96 3.89
N ALA A 6 -5.17 11.96 4.69
CA ALA A 6 -4.46 13.12 4.18
C ALA A 6 -3.07 12.73 3.70
N ILE A 7 -2.66 13.17 2.50
CA ILE A 7 -1.32 12.98 1.95
C ILE A 7 -0.45 14.20 2.27
N GLY A 8 0.63 14.00 3.02
CA GLY A 8 1.54 15.08 3.41
C GLY A 8 2.88 14.56 3.92
N PRO A 9 3.82 15.44 4.27
CA PRO A 9 5.20 15.06 4.61
C PRO A 9 5.35 14.33 5.95
N ARG A 10 4.37 14.43 6.86
CA ARG A 10 4.42 13.80 8.19
C ARG A 10 4.38 12.27 8.13
N VAL A 11 3.64 11.73 7.16
CA VAL A 11 3.61 10.29 6.89
C VAL A 11 4.45 10.06 5.64
N ARG A 12 5.47 9.24 5.77
CA ARG A 12 6.44 9.01 4.71
C ARG A 12 5.80 8.26 3.55
N LYS A 13 6.39 8.43 2.38
CA LYS A 13 6.09 7.65 1.18
C LYS A 13 7.28 6.71 0.94
N SER A 14 7.01 5.49 0.51
CA SER A 14 8.06 4.59 0.02
C SER A 14 8.62 5.11 -1.32
N PRO A 15 9.76 4.58 -1.80
CA PRO A 15 10.23 4.81 -3.17
C PRO A 15 9.23 4.36 -4.26
N TYR A 16 8.30 3.46 -3.92
CA TYR A 16 7.35 2.87 -4.86
C TYR A 16 5.95 3.49 -4.78
N PHE A 17 5.72 4.46 -3.89
CA PHE A 17 4.40 5.01 -3.60
C PHE A 17 3.65 5.51 -4.85
N GLU A 18 4.32 6.26 -5.73
CA GLU A 18 3.68 6.75 -6.96
C GLU A 18 3.42 5.62 -7.96
N SER A 19 4.24 4.56 -7.98
CA SER A 19 4.00 3.37 -8.79
C SER A 19 2.79 2.59 -8.27
N ALA A 20 2.67 2.41 -6.95
CA ALA A 20 1.50 1.80 -6.32
C ALA A 20 0.22 2.62 -6.65
N ARG A 21 0.31 3.96 -6.62
CA ARG A 21 -0.79 4.86 -6.99
C ARG A 21 -1.20 4.69 -8.45
N LYS A 22 -0.23 4.62 -9.38
CA LYS A 22 -0.48 4.34 -10.80
C LYS A 22 -1.08 2.96 -11.05
N ALA A 23 -0.71 1.97 -10.23
CA ALA A 23 -1.24 0.61 -10.29
C ALA A 23 -2.65 0.46 -9.68
N GLY A 24 -3.23 1.54 -9.13
CA GLY A 24 -4.60 1.54 -8.63
C GLY A 24 -4.75 1.43 -7.11
N LEU A 25 -3.74 1.84 -6.33
CA LEU A 25 -3.85 1.92 -4.86
C LEU A 25 -5.17 2.58 -4.43
N ALA A 26 -6.04 1.80 -3.77
CA ALA A 26 -7.39 2.21 -3.39
C ALA A 26 -7.51 2.43 -1.87
N SER A 27 -6.76 1.68 -1.07
CA SER A 27 -6.72 1.83 0.39
C SER A 27 -5.30 1.67 0.91
N ALA A 28 -5.00 2.37 2.01
CA ALA A 28 -3.73 2.26 2.69
C ALA A 28 -3.93 2.29 4.21
N SER A 29 -2.94 1.78 4.93
CA SER A 29 -2.75 2.00 6.37
C SER A 29 -1.52 2.87 6.61
N VAL A 30 -1.37 3.37 7.83
CA VAL A 30 -0.13 4.00 8.29
C VAL A 30 0.56 3.03 9.23
N TYR A 31 1.70 2.49 8.79
CA TYR A 31 2.55 1.59 9.57
C TYR A 31 3.95 2.18 9.61
N ASN A 32 4.66 2.11 10.74
CA ASN A 32 5.96 2.77 10.92
C ASN A 32 6.03 4.19 10.32
N HIS A 33 5.03 5.06 10.55
CA HIS A 33 5.00 6.42 10.00
C HIS A 33 5.17 6.51 8.46
N MET A 34 4.72 5.52 7.70
CA MET A 34 4.74 5.47 6.24
C MET A 34 3.42 4.89 5.70
N TYR A 35 2.96 5.33 4.54
CA TYR A 35 1.78 4.74 3.90
C TYR A 35 2.11 3.34 3.39
N MET A 36 1.32 2.35 3.82
CA MET A 36 1.38 0.97 3.36
C MET A 36 0.12 0.68 2.54
N PRO A 37 0.24 0.30 1.25
CA PRO A 37 -0.88 -0.23 0.48
C PRO A 37 -1.59 -1.39 1.18
N THR A 38 -2.92 -1.34 1.23
CA THR A 38 -3.76 -2.41 1.81
C THR A 38 -4.77 -2.99 0.83
N GLY A 39 -4.98 -2.34 -0.32
CA GLY A 39 -5.82 -2.88 -1.37
C GLY A 39 -5.82 -2.02 -2.63
N TYR A 40 -6.09 -2.66 -3.76
CA TYR A 40 -6.14 -2.09 -5.10
C TYR A 40 -7.55 -2.08 -5.71
N GLY A 41 -8.55 -2.60 -4.98
CA GLY A 41 -9.97 -2.33 -5.22
C GLY A 41 -10.84 -3.57 -5.33
N ASP A 42 -10.27 -4.74 -5.63
CA ASP A 42 -10.98 -6.02 -5.69
C ASP A 42 -10.29 -7.05 -4.78
N PRO A 43 -10.76 -7.19 -3.53
CA PRO A 43 -10.15 -8.08 -2.55
C PRO A 43 -10.12 -9.55 -3.00
N ILE A 44 -11.11 -10.01 -3.75
CA ILE A 44 -11.19 -11.41 -4.19
C ILE A 44 -10.17 -11.66 -5.30
N ALA A 45 -10.11 -10.78 -6.31
CA ALA A 45 -9.10 -10.90 -7.36
C ALA A 45 -7.68 -10.70 -6.83
N GLU A 46 -7.48 -9.83 -5.82
CA GLU A 46 -6.19 -9.67 -5.14
C GLU A 46 -5.79 -10.96 -4.39
N TYR A 47 -6.74 -11.59 -3.69
CA TYR A 47 -6.52 -12.88 -3.04
C TYR A 47 -6.18 -13.99 -4.04
N GLU A 48 -6.93 -14.11 -5.13
CA GLU A 48 -6.65 -15.12 -6.17
C GLU A 48 -5.24 -14.95 -6.76
N ARG A 49 -4.83 -13.71 -7.10
CA ARG A 49 -3.45 -13.44 -7.57
C ARG A 49 -2.39 -13.84 -6.55
N LEU A 50 -2.68 -13.69 -5.26
CA LEU A 50 -1.75 -14.10 -4.19
C LEU A 50 -1.60 -15.62 -4.10
N VAL A 51 -2.70 -16.37 -4.24
CA VAL A 51 -2.68 -17.83 -4.02
C VAL A 51 -2.41 -18.65 -5.28
N THR A 52 -2.74 -18.16 -6.47
CA THR A 52 -2.56 -18.89 -7.73
C THR A 52 -1.67 -18.18 -8.74
N GLY A 53 -1.35 -16.90 -8.53
CA GLY A 53 -0.60 -16.06 -9.46
C GLY A 53 0.66 -15.45 -8.87
N VAL A 54 0.93 -14.20 -9.25
CA VAL A 54 2.01 -13.39 -8.68
C VAL A 54 1.41 -12.09 -8.16
N ALA A 55 1.79 -11.73 -6.94
CA ALA A 55 1.49 -10.44 -6.34
C ALA A 55 2.80 -9.70 -6.05
N MET A 56 2.84 -8.40 -6.36
CA MET A 56 3.97 -7.52 -6.09
C MET A 56 3.53 -6.46 -5.07
N TRP A 57 4.26 -6.33 -3.97
CA TRP A 57 3.85 -5.46 -2.86
C TRP A 57 4.89 -4.38 -2.59
N ASP A 58 4.40 -3.17 -2.35
CA ASP A 58 5.20 -2.10 -1.76
C ASP A 58 5.19 -2.26 -0.22
N VAL A 59 6.19 -2.99 0.26
CA VAL A 59 6.47 -3.18 1.69
C VAL A 59 7.62 -2.28 2.17
N GLY A 60 7.88 -1.15 1.51
CA GLY A 60 8.95 -0.21 1.91
C GLY A 60 8.82 0.32 3.35
N VAL A 61 7.64 0.12 3.93
CA VAL A 61 7.25 0.41 5.30
C VAL A 61 7.89 -0.51 6.35
N GLU A 62 8.33 -1.71 5.96
CA GLU A 62 9.06 -2.66 6.79
C GLU A 62 10.51 -2.20 6.93
N ARG A 63 10.73 -1.31 7.89
CA ARG A 63 12.01 -0.64 8.07
C ARG A 63 13.03 -1.63 8.65
N GLN A 64 14.22 -1.62 8.07
CA GLN A 64 15.38 -2.32 8.64
C GLN A 64 15.66 -1.74 10.03
N VAL A 65 15.69 -2.61 11.03
CA VAL A 65 16.05 -2.30 12.41
C VAL A 65 17.26 -3.16 12.76
N ALA A 66 18.28 -2.53 13.37
CA ALA A 66 19.47 -3.21 13.87
C ALA A 66 19.27 -3.59 15.33
#